data_AF-A0A7S3J7V9-F1
#
_entry.id   AF-A0A7S3J7V9-F1
#
_cell.length_a   1.000
_cell.length_b   1.000
_cell.length_c   1.000
_cell.angle_alpha   90.00
_cell.angle_beta   90.00
_cell.angle_gamma   90.00
#
_symmetry.space_group_name_H-M   'P 1'
#
loop_
_entity.id
_entity.type
_entity.pdbx_description
1 polymer ?
#
loop_
_entity_poly.entity_id
_entity_poly.type
_entity_poly.pdbx_seq_one_letter_code
_entity_poly.pdbx_strand_id
1 'polypeptide(L)'
;MNAHDLQQEYMTKERAIFSDIAAKKTAGYWFNTEKLMYHSNDILHYTGAINFLKQEMAHHSNNYFVLSSGLRVDCGYPNDLVRNRDCGYMLSWRSFWGDNPDKHNENGKLLGFEVLAWSQMSNEFDLLTKIFPRAGATSFRYWNPGSFGQQGE
;
A
#
# COMPACT_ATOMS: atom_id res chain seq x y z
N MET A 1 -2.85 -16.91 25.81
CA MET A 1 -2.34 -15.90 24.87
C MET A 1 -2.66 -16.41 23.48
N ASN A 2 -3.56 -15.73 22.77
CA ASN A 2 -3.88 -16.08 21.39
C ASN A 2 -2.87 -15.40 20.43
N ALA A 3 -2.95 -15.69 19.13
CA ALA A 3 -2.02 -15.12 18.14
C ALA A 3 -2.10 -13.58 18.06
N HIS A 4 -3.29 -13.02 18.25
CA HIS A 4 -3.51 -11.57 18.26
C HIS A 4 -2.86 -10.89 19.47
N ASP A 5 -3.00 -11.45 20.67
CA ASP A 5 -2.34 -10.95 21.88
C ASP A 5 -0.82 -10.98 21.72
N LEU A 6 -0.28 -12.06 21.16
CA LEU A 6 1.15 -12.23 20.92
C LEU A 6 1.67 -11.20 19.92
N GLN A 7 0.93 -10.96 18.83
CA GLN A 7 1.29 -9.97 17.83
C GLN A 7 1.25 -8.55 18.41
N GLN A 8 0.24 -8.23 19.22
CA GLN A 8 0.15 -6.94 19.91
C GLN A 8 1.33 -6.72 20.87
N GLU A 9 1.71 -7.75 21.63
CA GLU A 9 2.87 -7.70 22.52
C GLU A 9 4.17 -7.47 21.73
N TYR A 10 4.34 -8.18 20.60
CA TYR A 10 5.49 -8.01 19.71
C TYR A 10 5.59 -6.58 19.17
N MET A 11 4.50 -6.04 18.63
CA MET A 11 4.47 -4.66 18.11
C MET A 11 4.78 -3.62 19.19
N THR A 12 4.32 -3.84 20.42
CA THR A 12 4.60 -2.95 21.56
C THR A 12 6.09 -2.93 21.89
N LYS A 13 6.73 -4.11 21.91
CA LYS A 13 8.18 -4.25 22.15
C LYS A 13 9.01 -3.66 21.02
N GLU A 14 8.63 -3.92 19.77
CA GLU A 14 9.27 -3.36 18.59
C GLU A 14 9.22 -1.84 18.61
N ARG A 15 8.07 -1.27 18.97
CA ARG A 15 7.90 0.19 19.07
C ARG A 15 8.77 0.82 20.15
N ALA A 16 8.94 0.16 21.30
CA ALA A 16 9.82 0.64 22.35
C ALA A 16 11.26 0.73 21.83
N ILE A 17 11.76 -0.35 21.20
CA ILE A 17 13.09 -0.39 20.58
C ILE A 17 13.23 0.69 19.50
N PHE A 18 12.24 0.81 18.61
CA PHE A 18 12.23 1.81 17.55
C PHE A 18 12.29 3.24 18.11
N SER A 19 11.57 3.51 19.18
CA SER A 19 11.55 4.83 19.82
C SER A 19 12.89 5.19 20.44
N ASP A 20 13.63 4.20 20.96
CA ASP A 20 14.97 4.40 21.51
C ASP A 20 16.00 4.75 20.43
N ILE A 21 15.92 4.11 19.26
CA ILE A 21 16.88 4.33 18.15
C ILE A 21 16.50 5.48 17.22
N ALA A 22 15.21 5.80 17.13
CA ALA A 22 14.66 6.72 16.12
C ALA A 22 13.50 7.58 16.67
N ALA A 23 13.65 8.15 17.87
CA ALA A 23 12.63 8.90 18.61
C ALA A 23 11.88 9.99 17.80
N LYS A 24 12.50 10.58 16.77
CA LYS A 24 11.90 11.63 15.92
C LYS A 24 11.26 11.11 14.63
N LYS A 25 11.20 9.79 14.44
CA LYS A 25 10.66 9.16 13.23
C LYS A 25 9.29 8.56 13.51
N THR A 26 8.45 8.55 12.49
CA THR A 26 7.16 7.86 12.50
C THR A 26 7.38 6.40 12.09
N ALA A 27 6.73 5.45 12.76
CA ALA A 27 6.78 4.06 12.33
C ALA A 27 5.78 3.83 11.20
N GLY A 28 6.16 2.95 10.27
CA GLY A 28 5.30 2.44 9.21
C GLY A 28 5.09 0.95 9.41
N TYR A 29 3.86 0.46 9.22
CA TYR A 29 3.53 -0.96 9.29
C TYR A 29 2.77 -1.39 8.04
N TRP A 30 3.01 -2.62 7.59
CA TRP A 30 2.07 -3.28 6.70
C TRP A 30 0.74 -3.42 7.40
N PHE A 31 -0.33 -2.93 6.77
CA PHE A 31 -1.66 -3.03 7.33
C PHE A 31 -2.08 -4.50 7.42
N ASN A 32 -2.53 -4.92 8.58
CA ASN A 32 -3.17 -6.20 8.80
C ASN A 32 -4.62 -5.97 9.24
N THR A 33 -5.55 -6.74 8.65
CA THR A 33 -6.99 -6.71 8.93
C THR A 33 -7.35 -7.26 10.30
N GLU A 34 -6.42 -7.95 10.96
CA GLU A 34 -6.57 -8.26 12.38
C GLU A 34 -6.60 -6.95 13.17
N LYS A 35 -7.53 -6.82 14.13
CA LYS A 35 -7.82 -5.61 14.92
C LYS A 35 -6.65 -5.23 15.84
N LEU A 36 -5.46 -5.04 15.30
CA LEU A 36 -4.26 -4.63 16.01
C LEU A 36 -4.41 -3.15 16.37
N MET A 37 -3.96 -2.81 17.58
CA MET A 37 -3.89 -1.43 18.03
C MET A 37 -2.53 -0.86 17.66
N TYR A 38 -2.53 0.07 16.71
CA TYR A 38 -1.35 0.84 16.30
C TYR A 38 -1.22 2.08 17.20
N HIS A 39 0.00 2.63 17.33
CA HIS A 39 0.16 3.89 18.04
C HIS A 39 -0.37 5.06 17.19
N SER A 40 -0.77 6.13 17.87
CA SER A 40 -1.22 7.35 17.20
C SER A 40 -0.13 7.91 16.29
N ASN A 41 -0.55 8.41 15.13
CA ASN A 41 0.29 8.95 14.04
C ASN A 41 1.16 7.93 13.30
N ASP A 42 1.12 6.64 13.63
CA ASP A 42 1.80 5.63 12.80
C ASP A 42 1.18 5.58 11.40
N ILE A 43 2.01 5.22 10.41
CA ILE A 43 1.62 5.09 9.00
C ILE A 43 1.27 3.64 8.71
N LEU A 44 0.09 3.40 8.15
CA LEU A 44 -0.41 2.08 7.79
C LEU A 44 -0.36 1.91 6.27
N HIS A 45 0.45 0.97 5.82
CA HIS A 45 0.61 0.66 4.41
C HIS A 45 -0.45 -0.36 3.98
N TYR A 46 -1.50 0.15 3.34
CA TYR A 46 -2.70 -0.59 3.02
C TYR A 46 -2.62 -1.28 1.65
N THR A 47 -2.68 -2.60 1.66
CA THR A 47 -2.70 -3.47 0.47
C THR A 47 -4.04 -4.17 0.25
N GLY A 48 -4.99 -4.01 1.18
CA GLY A 48 -6.31 -4.64 1.15
C GLY A 48 -7.21 -4.12 0.03
N ALA A 49 -8.45 -4.63 -0.07
CA ALA A 49 -9.37 -4.20 -1.11
C ALA A 49 -9.83 -2.75 -0.89
N ILE A 50 -9.85 -1.95 -1.95
CA ILE A 50 -10.06 -0.50 -1.89
C ILE A 50 -11.45 -0.09 -1.37
N ASN A 51 -12.45 -0.96 -1.55
CA ASN A 51 -13.80 -0.76 -1.03
C ASN A 51 -13.89 -0.79 0.50
N PHE A 52 -12.90 -1.37 1.19
CA PHE A 52 -12.82 -1.35 2.65
C PHE A 52 -11.96 -0.21 3.20
N LEU A 53 -11.18 0.48 2.37
CA LEU A 53 -10.22 1.51 2.81
C LEU A 53 -10.87 2.60 3.69
N LYS A 54 -12.05 3.10 3.30
CA LYS A 54 -12.78 4.12 4.08
C LYS A 54 -13.16 3.62 5.48
N GLN A 55 -13.62 2.38 5.58
CA GLN A 55 -13.95 1.75 6.85
C GLN A 55 -12.71 1.58 7.74
N GLU A 56 -11.57 1.22 7.15
CA GLU A 56 -10.31 1.06 7.87
C GLU A 56 -9.73 2.40 8.34
N MET A 57 -9.79 3.45 7.51
CA MET A 57 -9.42 4.80 7.92
C MET A 57 -10.29 5.31 9.07
N ALA A 58 -11.58 4.94 9.10
CA ALA A 58 -12.47 5.27 10.20
C ALA A 58 -12.15 4.51 11.49
N HIS A 59 -11.80 3.21 11.39
CA HIS A 59 -11.39 2.39 12.55
C HIS A 59 -10.03 2.84 13.11
N HIS A 60 -9.11 3.26 12.26
CA HIS A 60 -7.78 3.73 12.62
C HIS A 60 -7.68 5.26 12.48
N SER A 61 -8.62 5.97 13.07
CA SER A 61 -8.80 7.42 12.92
C SER A 61 -7.60 8.27 13.39
N ASN A 62 -6.74 7.72 14.23
CA ASN A 62 -5.51 8.36 14.71
C ASN A 62 -4.28 8.05 13.86
N ASN A 63 -4.43 7.26 12.79
CA ASN A 63 -3.34 6.84 11.92
C ASN A 63 -3.40 7.57 10.56
N TYR A 64 -2.32 7.40 9.79
CA TYR A 64 -2.21 7.81 8.41
C TYR A 64 -2.05 6.60 7.51
N PHE A 65 -2.33 6.73 6.22
CA PHE A 65 -2.32 5.62 5.28
C PHE A 65 -1.45 5.88 4.06
N VAL A 66 -0.80 4.84 3.56
CA VAL A 66 -0.23 4.76 2.21
C VAL A 66 -0.96 3.64 1.48
N LEU A 67 -1.45 3.90 0.27
CA LEU A 67 -2.26 2.95 -0.49
C LEU A 67 -1.45 2.24 -1.58
N SER A 68 -1.51 0.91 -1.60
CA SER A 68 -0.94 0.07 -2.65
C SER A 68 -1.92 -0.94 -3.25
N SER A 69 -3.21 -0.84 -2.92
CA SER A 69 -4.25 -1.69 -3.48
C SER A 69 -4.30 -1.54 -5.00
N GLY A 70 -4.10 -2.64 -5.73
CA GLY A 70 -4.08 -2.64 -7.19
C GLY A 70 -2.83 -2.00 -7.83
N LEU A 71 -1.78 -1.69 -7.05
CA LEU A 71 -0.54 -1.07 -7.54
C LEU A 71 0.66 -2.02 -7.47
N ARG A 72 0.48 -3.29 -7.87
CA ARG A 72 1.54 -4.32 -7.88
C ARG A 72 2.08 -4.58 -9.28
N VAL A 73 3.38 -4.38 -9.50
CA VAL A 73 4.04 -4.61 -10.81
C VAL A 73 4.58 -6.04 -10.97
N ASP A 74 4.64 -6.80 -9.88
CA ASP A 74 5.07 -8.20 -9.83
C ASP A 74 3.94 -9.19 -10.17
N CYS A 75 2.72 -8.72 -10.41
CA CYS A 75 1.58 -9.55 -10.79
C CYS A 75 1.64 -10.04 -12.24
N GLY A 76 1.04 -11.19 -12.49
CA GLY A 76 0.86 -11.73 -13.84
C GLY A 76 1.98 -12.60 -14.37
N TYR A 77 3.10 -12.71 -13.64
CA TYR A 77 4.22 -13.58 -13.98
C TYR A 77 4.01 -14.97 -13.37
N PRO A 78 4.26 -16.05 -14.12
CA PRO A 78 4.22 -17.40 -13.58
C PRO A 78 5.32 -17.55 -12.51
N ASN A 79 4.99 -18.26 -11.44
CA ASN A 79 5.94 -18.67 -10.42
C ASN A 79 5.91 -20.19 -10.35
N ASP A 80 7.07 -20.84 -10.43
CA ASP A 80 7.19 -22.30 -10.42
C ASP A 80 6.73 -22.94 -9.09
N LEU A 81 6.73 -22.15 -7.99
CA LEU A 81 6.29 -22.60 -6.67
C LEU A 81 4.79 -22.45 -6.44
N VAL A 82 4.10 -21.58 -7.18
CA VAL A 82 2.68 -21.29 -6.99
C VAL A 82 1.98 -21.35 -8.34
N ARG A 83 1.28 -22.47 -8.60
CA ARG A 83 0.41 -22.63 -9.78
C ARG A 83 -0.67 -21.54 -9.89
N ASN A 84 -0.86 -20.74 -8.84
CA ASN A 84 -1.81 -19.65 -8.77
C ASN A 84 -1.08 -18.30 -8.73
N ARG A 85 -1.54 -17.35 -9.54
CA ARG A 85 -1.01 -15.99 -9.57
C ARG A 85 -1.50 -15.29 -8.31
N ASP A 86 -0.64 -15.10 -7.31
CA ASP A 86 -0.96 -14.47 -6.01
C ASP A 86 -1.82 -13.20 -6.14
N CYS A 87 -1.61 -12.44 -7.22
CA CYS A 87 -2.39 -11.24 -7.53
C CYS A 87 -2.93 -11.20 -8.98
N GLY A 88 -3.23 -12.37 -9.57
CA GLY A 88 -3.92 -12.46 -10.85
C GLY A 88 -3.07 -12.06 -12.07
N TYR A 89 -3.67 -11.34 -13.02
CA TYR A 89 -3.06 -11.01 -14.32
C TYR A 89 -2.03 -9.87 -14.22
N MET A 90 -1.25 -9.71 -15.30
CA MET A 90 -0.33 -8.58 -15.40
C MET A 90 -1.15 -7.30 -15.50
N LEU A 91 -0.96 -6.40 -14.54
CA LEU A 91 -1.61 -5.10 -14.56
C LEU A 91 -0.89 -4.18 -15.55
N SER A 92 -1.68 -3.52 -16.40
CA SER A 92 -1.18 -2.58 -17.40
C SER A 92 -0.94 -1.19 -16.80
N TRP A 93 -0.21 -0.32 -17.51
CA TRP A 93 -0.08 1.09 -17.12
C TRP A 93 -1.45 1.80 -17.06
N ARG A 94 -2.41 1.38 -17.90
CA ARG A 94 -3.77 1.93 -17.91
C ARG A 94 -4.53 1.57 -16.64
N SER A 95 -4.27 0.38 -16.09
CA SER A 95 -4.84 -0.05 -14.80
C SER A 95 -4.34 0.86 -13.67
N PHE A 96 -3.07 1.23 -13.70
CA PHE A 96 -2.43 2.11 -12.71
C PHE A 96 -2.89 3.56 -12.85
N TRP A 97 -3.16 4.00 -14.08
CA TRP A 97 -3.69 5.33 -14.38
C TRP A 97 -5.17 5.49 -14.04
N GLY A 98 -5.96 4.43 -14.19
CA GLY A 98 -7.42 4.48 -14.12
C GLY A 98 -7.99 4.75 -12.73
N ASP A 99 -7.19 4.61 -11.67
CA ASP A 99 -7.62 4.92 -10.31
C ASP A 99 -7.67 6.43 -10.06
N ASN A 100 -8.68 6.90 -9.33
CA ASN A 100 -8.78 8.32 -8.96
C ASN A 100 -8.43 8.50 -7.47
N PRO A 101 -7.25 9.06 -7.13
CA PRO A 101 -6.87 9.32 -5.74
C PRO A 101 -7.86 10.12 -4.92
N ASP A 102 -8.50 11.11 -5.54
CA ASP A 102 -9.37 12.04 -4.82
C ASP A 102 -10.59 11.32 -4.24
N LYS A 103 -10.96 10.16 -4.78
CA LYS A 103 -12.06 9.34 -4.27
C LYS A 103 -11.73 8.65 -2.94
N HIS A 104 -10.44 8.52 -2.63
CA HIS A 104 -9.93 7.69 -1.53
C HIS A 104 -9.42 8.52 -0.35
N ASN A 105 -9.12 9.80 -0.54
CA ASN A 105 -8.58 10.63 0.52
C ASN A 105 -9.70 11.25 1.37
N GLU A 106 -10.04 10.61 2.49
CA GLU A 106 -10.95 11.18 3.48
C GLU A 106 -10.17 11.92 4.56
N ASN A 107 -10.50 13.19 4.78
CA ASN A 107 -9.95 14.04 5.85
C ASN A 107 -8.40 14.16 5.84
N GLY A 108 -7.76 14.01 4.67
CA GLY A 108 -6.31 14.13 4.55
C GLY A 108 -5.53 12.98 5.19
N LYS A 109 -6.16 11.84 5.45
CA LYS A 109 -5.52 10.67 6.09
C LYS A 109 -4.69 9.83 5.13
N LEU A 110 -4.98 9.91 3.83
CA LEU A 110 -4.21 9.24 2.81
C LEU A 110 -3.02 10.12 2.42
N LEU A 111 -1.81 9.69 2.78
CA LEU A 111 -0.56 10.41 2.51
C LEU A 111 -0.11 10.27 1.06
N GLY A 112 -0.51 9.18 0.41
CA GLY A 112 -0.12 8.89 -0.95
C GLY A 112 -0.26 7.42 -1.30
N PHE A 113 0.45 7.04 -2.34
CA PHE A 113 0.34 5.74 -2.99
C PHE A 113 1.72 5.18 -3.23
N GLU A 114 1.83 3.86 -3.20
CA GLU A 114 3.09 3.18 -3.44
C GLU A 114 2.89 2.02 -4.43
N VAL A 115 3.77 1.98 -5.43
CA VAL A 115 3.84 0.86 -6.38
C VAL A 115 4.74 -0.21 -5.80
N LEU A 116 4.19 -1.39 -5.61
CA LEU A 116 4.89 -2.53 -5.04
C LEU A 116 5.49 -3.41 -6.12
N ALA A 117 6.75 -3.79 -5.91
CA ALA A 117 7.48 -4.72 -6.75
C ALA A 117 8.06 -5.83 -5.86
N TRP A 118 7.24 -6.81 -5.52
CA TRP A 118 7.78 -7.97 -4.81
C TRP A 118 8.75 -8.75 -5.70
N SER A 119 9.86 -9.18 -5.11
CA SER A 119 11.03 -9.61 -5.87
C SER A 119 11.15 -11.13 -6.02
N GLN A 120 10.10 -11.91 -5.71
CA GLN A 120 10.14 -13.37 -5.84
C GLN A 120 10.48 -13.82 -7.27
N MET A 121 9.99 -13.07 -8.26
CA MET A 121 10.23 -13.33 -9.68
C MET A 121 11.06 -12.23 -10.33
N SER A 122 11.69 -11.33 -9.57
CA SER A 122 12.43 -10.20 -10.12
C SER A 122 13.91 -10.26 -9.77
N ASN A 123 14.75 -9.80 -10.68
CA ASN A 123 16.19 -9.70 -10.53
C ASN A 123 16.68 -8.34 -11.08
N GLU A 124 17.99 -8.13 -11.07
CA GLU A 124 18.64 -6.91 -11.54
C GLU A 124 18.37 -6.59 -13.02
N PHE A 125 17.99 -7.58 -13.83
CA PHE A 125 17.76 -7.42 -15.27
C PHE A 125 16.31 -7.04 -15.60
N ASP A 126 15.34 -7.48 -14.80
CA ASP A 126 13.91 -7.34 -15.14
C ASP A 126 13.11 -6.44 -14.18
N LEU A 127 13.69 -6.03 -13.05
CA LEU A 127 12.99 -5.17 -12.08
C LEU A 127 12.58 -3.83 -12.70
N LEU A 128 13.49 -3.17 -13.41
CA LEU A 128 13.21 -1.86 -14.01
C LEU A 128 12.16 -1.92 -15.11
N THR A 129 12.17 -2.99 -15.92
CA THR A 129 11.18 -3.20 -16.98
C THR A 129 9.81 -3.57 -16.42
N LYS A 130 9.74 -4.06 -15.18
CA LYS A 130 8.49 -4.22 -14.44
C LYS A 130 7.99 -2.90 -13.87
N ILE A 131 8.87 -2.10 -13.27
CA ILE A 131 8.50 -0.82 -12.65
C ILE A 131 8.03 0.18 -13.71
N PHE A 132 8.81 0.37 -14.77
CA PHE A 132 8.52 1.35 -15.82
C PHE A 132 7.89 0.67 -17.05
N PRO A 133 6.85 1.27 -17.67
CA PRO A 133 6.34 2.63 -17.45
C PRO A 133 5.22 2.73 -16.37
N ARG A 134 4.85 1.62 -15.71
CA ARG A 134 3.67 1.55 -14.84
C ARG A 134 3.73 2.49 -13.65
N ALA A 135 4.87 2.56 -12.96
CA ALA A 135 5.08 3.51 -11.87
C ALA A 135 5.06 4.97 -12.34
N GLY A 136 5.49 5.23 -13.59
CA GLY A 136 5.37 6.55 -14.20
C GLY A 136 3.90 6.96 -14.41
N ALA A 137 3.05 6.03 -14.85
CA ALA A 137 1.62 6.30 -14.98
C ALA A 137 0.98 6.66 -13.62
N THR A 138 1.31 5.91 -12.57
CA THR A 138 0.95 6.24 -11.18
C THR A 138 1.44 7.65 -10.82
N SER A 139 2.74 7.95 -10.95
CA SER A 139 3.28 9.24 -10.51
C SER A 139 2.58 10.42 -11.17
N PHE A 140 2.32 10.37 -12.48
CA PHE A 140 1.59 11.43 -13.18
C PHE A 140 0.14 11.55 -12.72
N ARG A 141 -0.55 10.41 -12.52
CA ARG A 141 -1.95 10.39 -12.06
C ARG A 141 -2.11 10.99 -10.68
N TYR A 142 -1.21 10.65 -9.75
CA TYR A 142 -1.29 11.07 -8.36
C TYR A 142 -0.70 12.46 -8.10
N TRP A 143 0.23 12.93 -8.95
CA TRP A 143 0.70 14.31 -8.92
C TRP A 143 -0.35 15.30 -9.43
N ASN A 144 -1.16 14.89 -10.42
CA ASN A 144 -2.13 15.73 -11.12
C ASN A 144 -3.53 15.10 -11.15
N PRO A 145 -4.20 14.95 -9.99
CA PRO A 145 -5.42 14.15 -9.89
C PRO A 145 -6.62 14.76 -10.64
N GLY A 146 -6.68 16.10 -10.73
CA GLY A 146 -7.75 16.83 -11.43
C GLY A 146 -7.52 17.07 -12.93
N SER A 147 -6.32 16.79 -13.46
CA SER A 147 -5.94 17.26 -14.80
C SER A 147 -6.50 16.44 -15.97
N PHE A 148 -7.13 15.29 -15.70
CA PHE A 148 -7.53 14.34 -16.76
C PHE A 148 -8.97 13.82 -16.61
N GLY A 149 -9.84 14.61 -15.97
CA GLY A 149 -11.27 14.31 -15.80
C GLY A 149 -12.23 15.43 -16.24
N GLN A 150 -11.74 16.56 -16.79
CA GLN A 150 -12.55 17.63 -17.38
C GLN A 150 -12.61 17.56 -18.92
N GLN A 151 -12.54 16.36 -19.48
CA GLN A 151 -12.90 16.15 -20.89
C GLN A 151 -14.16 15.28 -20.95
N GLY A 152 -15.31 15.94 -20.89
CA GLY A 152 -16.59 15.42 -21.35
C GLY A 152 -17.49 14.79 -20.29
N GLU A 153 -18.21 15.63 -19.55
CA GLU A 153 -19.68 15.59 -19.46
C GLU A 153 -20.23 17.00 -19.69
#